data_AF-A0A356KNZ1-F1
#
_entry.id   AF-A0A356KNZ1-F1
#
_cell.length_a   1.000
_cell.length_b   1.000
_cell.length_c   1.000
_cell.angle_alpha   90.00
_cell.angle_beta   90.00
_cell.angle_gamma   90.00
#
_symmetry.space_group_name_H-M   'P 1'
#
loop_
_entity.id
_entity.type
_entity.pdbx_description
1 polymer ?
#
loop_
_entity_poly.entity_id
_entity_poly.type
_entity_poly.pdbx_seq_one_letter_code
_entity_poly.pdbx_strand_id
1 'polypeptide(L)'
;MSEPRCPTCEEHPLLEDIEERDVGFLGCTTCFGLFVTTDALGEYVKNATGSVGVRTAYHALLQDALDHLAGQSKRLCPHCQEPMRRMGFGEHPLVILEHCSLHGVWLDKKELTKVLRASRADAKVKGLDEGEGEE
;
A
#
# COMPACT_ATOMS: atom_id res chain seq x y z
N MET A 1 -1.79 10.81 -24.78
CA MET A 1 -1.28 10.52 -23.42
C MET A 1 -0.20 9.48 -23.57
N SER A 2 0.97 9.68 -22.96
CA SER A 2 2.07 8.70 -22.99
C SER A 2 1.75 7.50 -22.10
N GLU A 3 2.16 6.32 -22.53
CA GLU A 3 2.02 5.07 -21.77
C GLU A 3 2.76 5.18 -20.42
N PRO A 4 2.14 4.80 -19.28
CA PRO A 4 2.76 4.92 -17.97
C PRO A 4 3.98 4.00 -17.88
N ARG A 5 5.09 4.53 -17.34
CA ARG A 5 6.36 3.81 -17.23
C ARG A 5 6.62 3.32 -15.81
N CYS A 6 7.28 2.17 -15.70
CA CYS A 6 7.66 1.56 -14.45
C CYS A 6 8.69 2.44 -13.73
N PRO A 7 8.43 2.90 -12.49
CA PRO A 7 9.31 3.79 -11.76
C PRO A 7 10.54 3.10 -11.17
N THR A 8 10.64 1.77 -11.29
CA THR A 8 11.81 0.98 -10.89
C THR A 8 12.67 0.59 -12.09
N CYS A 9 12.06 0.27 -13.23
CA CYS A 9 12.78 -0.18 -14.42
C CYS A 9 12.99 0.92 -15.45
N GLU A 10 12.30 2.04 -15.31
CA GLU A 10 12.29 3.25 -16.15
C GLU A 10 11.84 3.02 -17.60
N GLU A 11 12.55 2.18 -18.35
CA GLU A 11 12.30 1.94 -19.78
C GLU A 11 11.13 0.99 -20.08
N HIS A 12 10.55 0.38 -19.04
CA HIS A 12 9.49 -0.62 -19.22
C HIS A 12 8.11 -0.01 -18.99
N PRO A 13 7.14 -0.23 -19.90
CA PRO A 13 5.77 0.20 -19.68
C PRO A 13 5.10 -0.59 -18.56
N LEU A 14 4.07 0.02 -17.97
CA LEU A 14 3.12 -0.67 -17.09
C LEU A 14 1.91 -1.11 -17.92
N LEU A 15 1.47 -2.36 -17.71
CA LEU A 15 0.35 -2.97 -18.43
C LEU A 15 -0.89 -3.04 -17.53
N GLU A 16 -2.08 -2.81 -18.09
CA GLU A 16 -3.38 -2.87 -17.38
C GLU A 16 -3.96 -4.30 -17.28
N ASP A 17 -3.20 -5.34 -17.62
CA ASP A 17 -3.73 -6.70 -17.76
C ASP A 17 -3.86 -7.48 -16.44
N ILE A 18 -3.70 -6.81 -15.29
CA ILE A 18 -3.79 -7.43 -13.96
C ILE A 18 -5.05 -6.95 -13.25
N GLU A 19 -6.07 -7.80 -13.20
CA GLU A 19 -7.29 -7.58 -12.41
C GLU A 19 -7.37 -8.64 -11.29
N GLU A 20 -7.54 -8.19 -10.05
CA GLU A 20 -7.73 -9.08 -8.90
C GLU A 20 -8.80 -8.50 -7.96
N ARG A 21 -9.81 -9.31 -7.60
CA ARG A 21 -10.91 -8.90 -6.68
C ARG A 21 -11.58 -7.59 -7.14
N ASP A 22 -11.87 -7.50 -8.43
CA ASP A 22 -12.50 -6.34 -9.08
C ASP A 22 -11.66 -5.05 -9.02
N VAL A 23 -10.36 -5.16 -8.68
CA VAL A 23 -9.41 -4.05 -8.66
C VAL A 23 -8.36 -4.24 -9.76
N GLY A 24 -8.25 -3.23 -10.62
CA GLY A 24 -7.23 -3.17 -11.66
C GLY A 24 -5.90 -2.65 -11.15
N PHE A 25 -4.81 -3.29 -11.59
CA PHE A 25 -3.43 -2.89 -11.33
C PHE A 25 -2.70 -2.64 -12.65
N LEU A 26 -1.84 -1.62 -12.62
CA LEU A 26 -0.80 -1.41 -13.62
C LEU A 26 0.45 -2.21 -13.23
N GLY A 27 0.79 -3.23 -14.00
CA GLY A 27 1.88 -4.16 -13.70
C GLY A 27 3.13 -3.98 -14.54
N CYS A 28 4.31 -4.08 -13.93
CA CYS A 28 5.57 -4.24 -14.65
C CYS A 28 5.92 -5.73 -14.80
N THR A 29 6.07 -6.20 -16.04
CA THR A 29 6.42 -7.60 -16.34
C THR A 29 7.89 -7.96 -16.06
N THR A 30 8.75 -6.96 -15.78
CA THR A 30 10.17 -7.16 -15.49
C THR A 30 10.45 -7.21 -13.99
N CYS A 31 10.03 -6.19 -13.23
CA CYS A 31 10.28 -6.15 -11.78
C CYS A 31 9.13 -6.69 -10.93
N PHE A 32 7.96 -6.95 -11.54
CA PHE A 32 6.73 -7.37 -10.86
C PHE A 32 6.21 -6.36 -9.84
N GLY A 33 6.52 -5.07 -10.05
CA GLY A 33 5.92 -3.97 -9.29
C GLY A 33 4.54 -3.62 -9.84
N LEU A 34 3.70 -3.09 -8.95
CA LEU A 34 2.30 -2.75 -9.22
C LEU A 34 2.06 -1.28 -8.91
N PHE A 35 1.26 -0.62 -9.75
CA PHE A 35 0.72 0.71 -9.50
C PHE A 35 -0.81 0.64 -9.43
N VAL A 36 -1.39 1.31 -8.44
CA VAL A 36 -2.83 1.29 -8.18
C VAL A 36 -3.26 2.62 -7.56
N THR A 37 -4.49 3.04 -7.80
CA THR A 37 -5.04 4.23 -7.14
C THR A 37 -5.20 3.98 -5.65
N THR A 38 -5.12 5.05 -4.84
CA THR A 38 -5.21 4.94 -3.38
C THR A 38 -6.54 4.33 -2.95
N ASP A 39 -7.65 4.74 -3.57
CA ASP A 39 -9.00 4.25 -3.24
C ASP A 39 -9.13 2.76 -3.58
N ALA A 40 -8.67 2.33 -4.77
CA ALA A 40 -8.76 0.94 -5.20
C ALA A 40 -7.86 0.02 -4.35
N LEU A 41 -6.70 0.49 -3.89
CA LEU A 41 -5.89 -0.25 -2.92
C LEU A 41 -6.65 -0.45 -1.58
N GLY A 42 -7.37 0.58 -1.12
CA GLY A 42 -8.21 0.50 0.07
C GLY A 42 -9.33 -0.54 -0.07
N GLU A 43 -10.01 -0.56 -1.22
CA GLU A 43 -11.04 -1.55 -1.53
C GLU A 43 -10.48 -2.97 -1.59
N TYR A 44 -9.35 -3.18 -2.27
CA TYR A 44 -8.66 -4.47 -2.34
C TYR A 44 -8.35 -5.02 -0.93
N VAL A 45 -7.78 -4.18 -0.06
CA VAL A 45 -7.45 -4.56 1.33
C VAL A 45 -8.71 -4.94 2.09
N LYS A 46 -9.74 -4.09 2.05
CA LYS A 46 -11.02 -4.33 2.76
C LYS A 46 -11.64 -5.66 2.35
N ASN A 47 -11.69 -5.94 1.04
CA ASN A 47 -12.23 -7.19 0.49
C ASN A 47 -11.37 -8.41 0.85
N ALA A 48 -10.06 -8.22 1.07
CA ALA A 48 -9.13 -9.28 1.42
C ALA A 48 -9.06 -9.62 2.92
N THR A 49 -9.46 -8.71 3.82
CA THR A 49 -9.21 -8.87 5.27
C THR A 49 -10.38 -8.68 6.23
N GLY A 50 -11.52 -8.11 5.83
CA GLY A 50 -12.70 -7.97 6.70
C GLY A 50 -12.49 -7.05 7.91
N SER A 51 -12.72 -5.74 7.75
CA SER A 51 -12.83 -4.67 8.77
C SER A 51 -11.79 -4.60 9.92
N VAL A 52 -10.84 -3.69 9.74
CA VAL A 52 -9.66 -3.35 10.57
C VAL A 52 -10.01 -2.45 11.77
N GLY A 53 -9.19 -2.42 12.82
CA GLY A 53 -9.37 -1.53 13.98
C GLY A 53 -8.20 -1.60 14.95
N VAL A 54 -8.13 -0.59 15.83
CA VAL A 54 -6.89 0.17 15.98
C VAL A 54 -6.17 0.05 17.32
N ARG A 55 -4.83 -0.02 17.30
CA ARG A 55 -3.95 0.20 18.49
C ARG A 55 -3.30 1.59 18.46
N THR A 56 -4.08 2.59 18.86
CA THR A 56 -3.82 4.03 18.67
C THR A 56 -2.52 4.57 19.30
N ALA A 57 -2.03 4.00 20.40
CA ALA A 57 -0.93 4.60 21.17
C ALA A 57 0.48 4.30 20.65
N TYR A 58 0.71 3.11 20.08
CA TYR A 58 2.01 2.76 19.48
C TYR A 58 2.15 3.36 18.07
N HIS A 59 1.02 3.62 17.40
CA HIS A 59 1.01 4.21 16.05
C HIS A 59 1.40 5.67 16.04
N ALA A 60 0.96 6.48 17.00
CA ALA A 60 1.33 7.89 17.03
C ALA A 60 2.86 8.08 17.11
N LEU A 61 3.56 7.26 17.91
CA LEU A 61 5.01 7.33 18.05
C LEU A 61 5.76 6.81 16.82
N LEU A 62 5.28 5.75 16.18
CA LEU A 62 5.88 5.23 14.95
C LEU A 62 5.57 6.10 13.73
N GLN A 63 4.38 6.71 13.67
CA GLN A 63 3.98 7.61 12.60
C GLN A 63 4.84 8.87 12.61
N ASP A 64 5.05 9.48 13.78
CA ASP A 64 5.93 10.64 13.93
C ASP A 64 7.38 10.31 13.52
N ALA A 65 7.92 9.19 14.02
CA ALA A 65 9.25 8.73 13.62
C ALA A 65 9.35 8.45 12.11
N LEU A 66 8.30 7.93 11.48
CA LEU A 66 8.29 7.68 10.06
C LEU A 66 8.04 8.91 9.22
N ASP A 67 7.22 9.87 9.63
CA ASP A 67 7.08 11.14 8.94
C ASP A 67 8.42 11.87 8.91
N HIS A 68 9.24 11.68 9.95
CA HIS A 68 10.61 12.18 10.04
C HIS A 68 11.63 11.35 9.21
N LEU A 69 11.37 10.07 8.96
CA LEU A 69 12.17 9.21 8.06
C LEU A 69 11.68 9.20 6.61
N ALA A 70 10.45 9.66 6.36
CA ALA A 70 9.75 9.69 5.08
C ALA A 70 10.26 10.86 4.24
N GLY A 71 11.51 10.74 3.81
CA GLY A 71 12.04 11.60 2.76
C GLY A 71 11.31 11.39 1.43
N GLN A 72 11.54 12.32 0.50
CA GLN A 72 11.14 12.14 -0.89
C GLN A 72 11.70 10.83 -1.44
N SER A 73 10.87 10.09 -2.16
CA SER A 73 11.33 8.95 -2.94
C SER A 73 12.18 9.44 -4.11
N LYS A 74 13.12 8.59 -4.54
CA LYS A 74 13.79 8.75 -5.84
C LYS A 74 12.91 8.32 -7.02
N ARG A 75 11.79 7.64 -6.75
CA ARG A 75 10.85 7.15 -7.75
C ARG A 75 9.87 8.25 -8.14
N LEU A 76 9.61 8.35 -9.44
CA LEU A 76 8.67 9.32 -10.01
C LEU A 76 7.31 8.67 -10.23
N CYS A 77 6.23 9.44 -10.10
CA CYS A 77 4.89 8.96 -10.39
C CYS A 77 4.78 8.58 -11.89
N PRO A 78 4.27 7.39 -12.24
CA PRO A 78 4.06 7.00 -13.64
C PRO A 78 3.16 7.95 -14.44
N HIS A 79 2.26 8.67 -13.77
CA HIS A 79 1.29 9.58 -14.40
C HIS A 79 1.78 11.03 -14.52
N CYS A 80 2.28 11.63 -13.43
CA CYS A 80 2.69 13.04 -13.44
C CYS A 80 4.20 13.28 -13.39
N GLN A 81 5.02 12.23 -13.27
CA GLN A 81 6.48 12.33 -13.21
C GLN A 81 7.03 13.16 -12.04
N GLU A 82 6.20 13.51 -11.05
CA GLU A 82 6.65 14.15 -9.81
C GLU A 82 7.23 13.11 -8.83
N PRO A 83 8.22 13.47 -8.00
CA PRO A 83 8.74 12.60 -6.96
C PRO A 83 7.63 12.11 -6.03
N MET A 84 7.55 10.79 -5.85
CA MET A 84 6.64 10.20 -4.88
C MET A 84 7.14 10.41 -3.46
N ARG A 85 6.24 10.34 -2.48
CA ARG A 85 6.58 10.47 -1.07
C ARG A 85 6.57 9.08 -0.43
N ARG A 86 7.44 8.86 0.55
CA ARG A 86 7.31 7.68 1.40
C ARG A 86 6.19 7.91 2.41
N MET A 87 5.41 6.88 2.72
CA MET A 87 4.40 6.93 3.76
C MET A 87 4.25 5.58 4.45
N GLY A 88 3.88 5.58 5.73
CA GLY A 88 3.44 4.37 6.42
C GLY A 88 2.08 3.89 5.91
N PHE A 89 1.84 2.58 5.94
CA PHE A 89 0.57 1.98 5.54
C PHE A 89 -0.40 1.91 6.73
N GLY A 90 -1.32 2.87 6.82
CA GLY A 90 -2.39 2.90 7.83
C GLY A 90 -1.84 2.70 9.26
N GLU A 91 -2.39 1.69 9.93
CA GLU A 91 -2.02 1.21 11.26
C GLU A 91 -0.65 0.49 11.30
N HIS A 92 0.00 0.25 10.17
CA HIS A 92 1.25 -0.48 10.13
C HIS A 92 2.38 0.38 9.56
N PRO A 93 2.87 1.33 10.36
CA PRO A 93 3.94 2.24 9.95
C PRO A 93 5.17 1.49 9.40
N LEU A 94 5.49 0.29 9.92
CA LEU A 94 6.61 -0.54 9.44
C LEU A 94 6.48 -1.00 7.97
N VAL A 95 5.30 -0.86 7.36
CA VAL A 95 5.09 -1.04 5.93
C VAL A 95 5.14 0.34 5.27
N ILE A 96 6.32 0.70 4.74
CA ILE A 96 6.53 1.95 4.03
C ILE A 96 6.21 1.73 2.55
N LEU A 97 5.33 2.57 2.00
CA LEU A 97 4.93 2.60 0.60
C LEU A 97 5.34 3.92 -0.06
N GLU A 98 5.29 3.97 -1.39
CA GLU A 98 5.51 5.19 -2.14
C GLU A 98 4.22 5.70 -2.77
N HIS A 99 3.92 6.97 -2.53
CA HIS A 99 2.63 7.55 -2.81
C HIS A 99 2.77 8.87 -3.57
N CYS A 100 2.03 8.97 -4.67
CA CYS A 100 1.70 10.22 -5.35
C CYS A 100 0.31 10.66 -4.89
N SER A 101 0.22 11.84 -4.28
CA SER A 101 -1.04 12.39 -3.75
C SER A 101 -2.11 12.70 -4.79
N LEU A 102 -1.78 12.61 -6.08
CA LEU A 102 -2.72 12.85 -7.16
C LEU A 102 -3.18 11.56 -7.85
N HIS A 103 -2.36 10.50 -7.86
CA HIS A 103 -2.58 9.37 -8.76
C HIS A 103 -2.63 8.01 -8.07
N GLY A 104 -1.86 7.80 -7.00
CA GLY A 104 -1.87 6.51 -6.33
C GLY A 104 -0.55 6.08 -5.73
N VAL A 105 -0.44 4.76 -5.53
CA VAL A 105 0.59 4.10 -4.76
C VAL A 105 1.37 3.14 -5.64
N TRP A 106 2.69 3.17 -5.51
CA TRP A 106 3.59 2.17 -6.08
C TRP A 106 3.90 1.09 -5.04
N LEU A 107 3.80 -0.17 -5.46
CA LEU A 107 4.06 -1.36 -4.67
C LEU A 107 5.16 -2.18 -5.36
N ASP A 108 6.29 -2.37 -4.69
CA ASP A 108 7.31 -3.31 -5.13
C ASP A 108 6.79 -4.75 -5.00
N LYS A 109 7.43 -5.71 -5.69
CA LYS A 109 7.03 -7.13 -5.75
C LYS A 109 6.72 -7.84 -4.41
N LYS A 110 7.19 -7.29 -3.28
CA LYS A 110 6.96 -7.85 -1.93
C LYS A 110 5.98 -7.02 -1.09
N GLU A 111 5.65 -5.81 -1.50
CA GLU A 111 4.94 -4.83 -0.66
C GLU A 111 3.45 -5.10 -0.58
N LEU A 112 2.82 -5.56 -1.66
CA LEU A 112 1.42 -6.00 -1.61
C LEU A 112 1.21 -7.11 -0.57
N THR A 113 2.13 -8.08 -0.51
CA THR A 113 2.09 -9.13 0.52
C THR A 113 2.27 -8.58 1.93
N LYS A 114 3.13 -7.57 2.13
CA LYS A 114 3.31 -6.92 3.44
C LYS A 114 2.04 -6.21 3.87
N VAL A 115 1.41 -5.45 2.96
CA VAL A 115 0.13 -4.77 3.16
C VAL A 115 -0.96 -5.75 3.61
N LEU A 116 -1.09 -6.88 2.91
CA LEU A 116 -2.07 -7.91 3.26
C LEU A 116 -1.79 -8.56 4.63
N ARG A 117 -0.51 -8.83 4.96
CA ARG A 117 -0.14 -9.43 6.25
C ARG A 117 -0.40 -8.50 7.41
N ALA A 118 -0.01 -7.23 7.27
CA ALA A 118 -0.33 -6.16 8.19
C ALA A 118 -1.84 -6.15 8.47
N SER A 119 -2.64 -5.98 7.42
CA SER A 119 -4.11 -5.90 7.51
C SER A 119 -4.79 -7.13 8.13
N ARG A 120 -4.21 -8.34 8.01
CA ARG A 120 -4.72 -9.57 8.65
C ARG A 120 -4.29 -9.73 10.11
N ALA A 121 -3.10 -9.24 10.48
CA ALA A 121 -2.65 -9.29 11.86
C ALA A 121 -3.61 -8.52 12.76
N ASP A 122 -4.11 -7.37 12.30
CA ASP A 122 -5.12 -6.58 12.99
C ASP A 122 -6.46 -7.31 13.12
N ALA A 123 -6.91 -7.99 12.06
CA ALA A 123 -8.15 -8.77 12.11
C ALA A 123 -8.09 -9.89 13.17
N LYS A 124 -6.92 -10.50 13.39
CA LYS A 124 -6.75 -11.60 14.34
C LYS A 124 -6.68 -11.12 15.80
N VAL A 125 -6.16 -9.92 16.06
CA VAL A 125 -6.15 -9.34 17.42
C VAL A 125 -7.57 -9.10 17.90
N LYS A 126 -8.46 -8.58 17.05
CA LYS A 126 -9.86 -8.33 17.42
C LYS A 126 -10.65 -9.60 17.78
N GLY A 127 -10.41 -10.71 17.09
CA GLY A 127 -11.10 -11.98 17.38
C GLY A 127 -10.71 -12.63 18.71
N LEU A 128 -9.73 -12.07 19.45
CA LEU A 128 -9.34 -12.51 20.79
C LEU A 128 -9.93 -11.63 21.90
N ASP A 129 -10.45 -10.44 21.58
CA ASP A 129 -11.09 -9.53 22.57
C ASP A 129 -12.62 -9.77 22.71
N GLU A 130 -13.23 -10.57 21.84
CA GLU A 130 -14.67 -10.89 21.89
C GLU A 130 -14.97 -12.26 22.56
N GLY A 131 -14.02 -12.80 23.34
CA GLY A 131 -14.03 -14.19 23.78
C GLY A 131 -13.77 -14.45 25.27
N GLU A 132 -14.19 -13.59 26.20
CA GLU A 132 -14.34 -13.95 27.62
C GLU A 132 -15.57 -13.24 28.22
N GLY A 133 -16.72 -13.90 28.21
CA GLY A 133 -17.97 -13.32 28.72
C GLY A 133 -19.23 -14.18 28.66
N GLU A 134 -19.13 -15.51 28.73
CA GLU A 134 -20.21 -16.45 29.11
C GLU A 134 -19.45 -17.58 29.86
N GLU A 135 -19.69 -17.96 31.13
CA GLU A 135 -20.86 -17.99 32.01
C GLU A 135 -20.48 -17.66 33.47
#